data_AF-A0A8T3RIW1-F1
#
_entry.id   AF-A0A8T3RIW1-F1
#
_cell.length_a   1.000
_cell.length_b   1.000
_cell.length_c   1.000
_cell.angle_alpha   90.00
_cell.angle_beta   90.00
_cell.angle_gamma   90.00
#
_symmetry.space_group_name_H-M   'P 1'
#
loop_
_entity.id
_entity.type
_entity.pdbx_description
1 polymer ?
#
loop_
_entity_poly.entity_id
_entity_poly.type
_entity_poly.pdbx_seq_one_letter_code
_entity_poly.pdbx_strand_id
1 'polypeptide(L)'
;MDVRIKTFQEATPAFAYLARLDLAELKEKLGDERLVDGMQNGRAQKFEYTAELCWKAIKVFLKEQEGTDEAAPKKIIKAYYLGGYVTEDDYLLLLEAVEDRNRLSHIYAAETFNSILARLPRYAGLFERVSTQLIKDSK
;
A
#
# COMPACT_ATOMS: atom_id res chain seq x y z
N MET A 1 6.64 -10.76 17.03
CA MET A 1 6.27 -9.92 15.87
C MET A 1 5.26 -8.89 16.34
N ASP A 2 5.58 -7.60 16.23
CA ASP A 2 4.70 -6.49 16.63
C ASP A 2 3.35 -6.56 15.89
N VAL A 3 2.29 -6.13 16.58
CA VAL A 3 0.91 -6.18 16.07
C VAL A 3 0.76 -5.42 14.76
N ARG A 4 1.49 -4.32 14.54
CA ARG A 4 1.40 -3.51 13.31
C ARG A 4 1.98 -4.23 12.09
N ILE A 5 3.09 -4.93 12.28
CA ILE A 5 3.70 -5.76 11.23
C ILE A 5 2.72 -6.89 10.86
N LYS A 6 2.13 -7.55 11.88
CA LYS A 6 1.12 -8.58 11.67
C LYS A 6 -0.12 -8.06 10.94
N THR A 7 -0.69 -6.93 11.35
CA THR A 7 -1.86 -6.34 10.69
C THR A 7 -1.59 -5.96 9.24
N PHE A 8 -0.39 -5.42 8.94
CA PHE A 8 0.02 -5.14 7.56
C PHE A 8 0.09 -6.42 6.71
N GLN A 9 0.66 -7.49 7.25
CA GLN A 9 0.73 -8.79 6.57
C GLN A 9 -0.66 -9.36 6.28
N GLU A 10 -1.57 -9.34 7.26
CA GLU A 10 -2.94 -9.83 7.10
C GLU A 10 -3.76 -9.00 6.09
N ALA A 11 -3.47 -7.70 5.99
CA ALA A 11 -4.12 -6.79 5.05
C ALA A 11 -3.68 -7.00 3.60
N THR A 12 -2.41 -7.36 3.39
CA THR A 12 -1.76 -7.35 2.07
C THR A 12 -2.45 -8.27 1.06
N PRO A 13 -2.79 -9.54 1.35
CA PRO A 13 -3.44 -10.42 0.38
C PRO A 13 -4.80 -9.91 -0.11
N ALA A 14 -5.62 -9.36 0.80
CA ALA A 14 -6.94 -8.86 0.45
C ALA A 14 -6.86 -7.61 -0.45
N PHE A 15 -5.91 -6.71 -0.17
CA PHE A 15 -5.63 -5.58 -1.06
C PHE A 15 -5.12 -6.06 -2.41
N ALA A 16 -4.16 -6.97 -2.43
CA ALA A 16 -3.54 -7.46 -3.65
C ALA A 16 -4.52 -8.17 -4.59
N TYR A 17 -5.47 -8.93 -4.03
CA TYR A 17 -6.59 -9.51 -4.78
C TYR A 17 -7.43 -8.41 -5.46
N LEU A 18 -7.91 -7.43 -4.69
CA LEU A 18 -8.76 -6.37 -5.22
C LEU A 18 -8.02 -5.47 -6.21
N ALA A 19 -6.74 -5.21 -6.00
CA ALA A 19 -5.91 -4.40 -6.90
C ALA A 19 -5.80 -5.02 -8.30
N ARG A 20 -5.79 -6.36 -8.39
CA ARG A 20 -5.59 -7.13 -9.63
C ARG A 20 -6.88 -7.65 -10.24
N LEU A 21 -8.00 -7.52 -9.55
CA LEU A 21 -9.29 -7.99 -10.04
C LEU A 21 -9.67 -7.25 -11.33
N ASP A 22 -10.19 -7.97 -12.31
CA ASP A 22 -10.68 -7.38 -13.56
C ASP A 22 -12.10 -6.83 -13.36
N LEU A 23 -12.25 -5.51 -13.37
CA LEU A 23 -13.57 -4.88 -13.23
C LEU A 23 -14.38 -4.91 -14.51
N ALA A 24 -13.74 -5.02 -15.68
CA ALA A 24 -14.47 -5.10 -16.94
C ALA A 24 -15.19 -6.45 -17.02
N GLU A 25 -14.47 -7.53 -16.74
CA GLU A 25 -15.07 -8.87 -16.65
C GLU A 25 -16.18 -8.93 -15.59
N LEU A 26 -15.95 -8.31 -14.42
CA LEU A 26 -16.96 -8.29 -13.37
C LEU A 26 -18.20 -7.47 -13.77
N LYS A 27 -18.01 -6.33 -14.46
CA LYS A 27 -19.11 -5.51 -14.98
C LYS A 27 -19.98 -6.32 -15.93
N GLU A 28 -19.36 -7.07 -16.85
CA GLU A 28 -20.08 -7.94 -17.80
C GLU A 28 -20.89 -9.03 -17.08
N LYS A 29 -20.32 -9.63 -16.03
CA LYS A 29 -20.97 -10.70 -15.25
C LYS A 29 -22.13 -10.20 -14.38
N LEU A 30 -21.96 -9.04 -13.73
CA LEU A 30 -22.94 -8.51 -12.78
C LEU A 30 -24.05 -7.71 -13.47
N GLY A 31 -23.77 -7.06 -14.59
CA GLY A 31 -24.74 -6.20 -15.29
C GLY A 31 -25.21 -4.98 -14.50
N ASP A 32 -24.55 -4.62 -13.39
CA ASP A 32 -24.91 -3.50 -12.52
C ASP A 32 -23.71 -2.58 -12.26
N GLU A 33 -23.74 -1.39 -12.86
CA GLU A 33 -22.66 -0.40 -12.74
C GLU A 33 -22.46 0.13 -11.33
N ARG A 34 -23.51 0.11 -10.48
CA ARG A 34 -23.45 0.57 -9.09
C ARG A 34 -22.57 -0.35 -8.23
N LEU A 35 -22.60 -1.65 -8.53
CA LEU A 35 -21.72 -2.62 -7.86
C LEU A 35 -20.26 -2.41 -8.26
N VAL A 36 -20.00 -2.09 -9.54
CA VAL A 36 -18.65 -1.79 -10.04
C VAL A 36 -18.10 -0.53 -9.40
N ASP A 37 -18.89 0.54 -9.33
CA ASP A 37 -18.54 1.77 -8.61
C ASP A 37 -18.21 1.50 -7.13
N GLY A 38 -19.07 0.75 -6.44
CA GLY A 38 -18.80 0.34 -5.06
C GLY A 38 -17.48 -0.42 -4.89
N MET A 39 -17.12 -1.28 -5.85
CA MET A 39 -15.85 -2.00 -5.82
C MET A 39 -14.64 -1.11 -6.13
N GLN A 40 -14.78 -0.11 -7.01
CA GLN A 40 -13.73 0.89 -7.24
C GLN A 40 -13.43 1.69 -5.97
N ASN A 41 -14.48 2.14 -5.27
CA ASN A 41 -14.35 2.80 -3.97
C ASN A 41 -13.72 1.87 -2.92
N GLY A 42 -14.14 0.60 -2.88
CA GLY A 42 -13.55 -0.42 -2.01
C GLY A 42 -12.07 -0.67 -2.27
N ARG A 43 -11.61 -0.63 -3.53
CA ARG A 43 -10.19 -0.74 -3.91
C ARG A 43 -9.38 0.43 -3.38
N ALA A 44 -9.87 1.65 -3.58
CA ALA A 44 -9.22 2.84 -3.08
C ALA A 44 -9.09 2.81 -1.56
N GLN A 45 -10.16 2.46 -0.84
CA GLN A 45 -10.11 2.32 0.62
C GLN A 45 -9.11 1.24 1.04
N LYS A 46 -9.09 0.09 0.34
CA LYS A 46 -8.15 -1.00 0.62
C LYS A 46 -6.70 -0.58 0.44
N PHE A 47 -6.42 0.18 -0.60
CA PHE A 47 -5.11 0.77 -0.79
C PHE A 47 -4.78 1.76 0.33
N GLU A 48 -5.68 2.69 0.66
CA GLU A 48 -5.42 3.74 1.64
C GLU A 48 -4.99 3.18 2.99
N TYR A 49 -5.77 2.24 3.55
CA TYR A 49 -5.44 1.67 4.85
C TYR A 49 -4.23 0.73 4.76
N THR A 50 -4.03 0.01 3.65
CA THR A 50 -2.87 -0.90 3.52
C THR A 50 -1.57 -0.12 3.38
N ALA A 51 -1.58 1.01 2.65
CA ALA A 51 -0.46 1.93 2.57
C ALA A 51 -0.13 2.55 3.94
N GLU A 52 -1.16 2.91 4.71
CA GLU A 52 -1.02 3.40 6.10
C GLU A 52 -0.38 2.36 7.02
N LEU A 53 -0.82 1.10 6.92
CA LEU A 53 -0.23 -0.01 7.66
C LEU A 53 1.22 -0.28 7.24
N CYS A 54 1.52 -0.18 5.94
CA CYS A 54 2.85 -0.41 5.39
C CYS A 54 3.90 0.50 6.03
N TRP A 55 3.73 1.83 5.98
CA TRP A 55 4.73 2.74 6.53
C TRP A 55 4.81 2.65 8.06
N LYS A 56 3.71 2.33 8.75
CA LYS A 56 3.71 2.08 10.20
C LYS A 56 4.45 0.80 10.58
N ALA A 57 4.33 -0.26 9.77
CA ALA A 57 5.08 -1.50 9.96
C ALA A 57 6.58 -1.27 9.74
N ILE A 58 6.96 -0.55 8.67
CA ILE A 58 8.35 -0.13 8.43
C ILE A 58 8.88 0.69 9.61
N LYS A 59 8.08 1.65 10.14
CA LYS A 59 8.48 2.44 11.30
C LYS A 59 8.80 1.57 12.51
N VAL A 60 7.96 0.60 12.82
CA VAL A 60 8.19 -0.32 13.94
C VAL A 60 9.47 -1.12 13.72
N PHE A 61 9.62 -1.67 12.52
CA PHE A 61 10.82 -2.42 12.15
C PHE A 61 12.10 -1.61 12.32
N LEU A 62 12.16 -0.39 11.79
CA LEU A 62 13.33 0.50 11.94
C LEU A 62 13.59 0.89 13.40
N LYS A 63 12.54 1.05 14.21
CA LYS A 63 12.67 1.31 15.64
C LYS A 63 13.29 0.12 16.37
N GLU A 64 12.92 -1.11 15.99
CA GLU A 64 13.46 -2.35 16.58
C GLU A 64 14.89 -2.65 16.12
N GLN A 65 15.22 -2.40 14.85
CA GLN A 65 16.53 -2.74 14.26
C GLN A 65 17.59 -1.66 14.46
N GLU A 66 17.22 -0.39 14.34
CA GLU A 66 18.17 0.74 14.30
C GLU A 66 17.93 1.78 15.40
N GLY A 67 16.85 1.65 16.20
CA GLY A 67 16.46 2.66 17.19
C GLY A 67 15.90 3.95 16.57
N THR A 68 15.57 3.94 15.28
CA THR A 68 15.03 5.11 14.57
C THR A 68 13.62 5.47 15.08
N ASP A 69 13.44 6.71 15.55
CA ASP A 69 12.14 7.23 16.02
C ASP A 69 11.69 8.49 15.26
N GLU A 70 11.34 8.31 13.99
CA GLU A 70 10.78 9.35 13.14
C GLU A 70 9.25 9.25 13.04
N ALA A 71 8.56 10.37 12.85
CA ALA A 71 7.09 10.41 12.82
C ALA A 71 6.50 10.57 11.41
N ALA A 72 7.29 11.03 10.44
CA ALA A 72 6.80 11.33 9.10
C ALA A 72 6.96 10.14 8.14
N PRO A 73 5.91 9.73 7.39
CA PRO A 73 5.95 8.58 6.49
C PRO A 73 7.12 8.62 5.50
N LYS A 74 7.35 9.77 4.84
CA LYS A 74 8.45 9.95 3.89
C LYS A 74 9.83 9.79 4.52
N LYS A 75 10.01 10.25 5.76
CA LYS A 75 11.27 10.09 6.49
C LYS A 75 11.53 8.63 6.85
N ILE A 76 10.49 7.93 7.30
CA ILE A 76 10.54 6.49 7.58
C ILE A 76 10.91 5.69 6.32
N ILE A 77 10.26 5.98 5.18
CA ILE A 77 10.57 5.34 3.90
C ILE A 77 12.01 5.64 3.45
N LYS A 78 12.49 6.88 3.65
CA LYS A 78 13.88 7.24 3.35
C LYS A 78 14.88 6.49 4.23
N ALA A 79 14.63 6.40 5.54
CA ALA A 79 15.48 5.63 6.45
C ALA A 79 15.51 4.14 6.06
N TYR A 80 14.36 3.58 5.68
CA TYR A 80 14.25 2.19 5.22
C TYR A 80 15.09 1.91 3.95
N TYR A 81 15.12 2.87 3.03
CA TYR A 81 16.00 2.79 1.86
C TYR A 81 17.49 2.91 2.23
N LEU A 82 17.85 3.89 3.07
CA LEU A 82 19.24 4.12 3.49
C LEU A 82 19.81 2.95 4.31
N GLY A 83 18.97 2.20 5.03
CA GLY A 83 19.34 0.95 5.71
C GLY A 83 19.52 -0.25 4.78
N GLY A 84 19.26 -0.10 3.47
CA GLY A 84 19.48 -1.15 2.47
C GLY A 84 18.38 -2.22 2.39
N TYR A 85 17.22 -1.97 2.98
CA TYR A 85 16.13 -2.97 3.05
C TYR A 85 15.28 -3.05 1.77
N VAL A 86 15.36 -2.05 0.90
CA VAL A 86 14.64 -1.99 -0.38
C VAL A 86 15.52 -1.42 -1.48
N THR A 87 15.19 -1.73 -2.73
CA THR A 87 15.84 -1.13 -3.90
C THR A 87 15.43 0.34 -4.08
N GLU A 88 16.17 1.08 -4.90
CA GLU A 88 15.79 2.46 -5.27
C GLU A 88 14.42 2.52 -5.96
N ASP A 89 14.12 1.57 -6.84
CA ASP A 89 12.81 1.48 -7.50
C ASP A 89 11.67 1.28 -6.49
N ASP A 90 11.85 0.40 -5.50
CA ASP A 90 10.85 0.17 -4.45
C ASP A 90 10.73 1.38 -3.51
N TYR A 91 11.83 2.08 -3.24
CA TYR A 91 11.82 3.35 -2.49
C TYR A 91 11.00 4.42 -3.21
N LEU A 92 11.23 4.64 -4.50
CA LEU A 92 10.48 5.61 -5.31
C LEU A 92 8.99 5.23 -5.38
N LEU A 93 8.69 3.94 -5.52
CA LEU A 93 7.31 3.44 -5.54
C LEU A 93 6.61 3.57 -4.17
N LEU A 94 7.33 3.40 -3.06
CA LEU A 94 6.80 3.67 -1.71
C LEU A 94 6.46 5.16 -1.53
N LEU A 95 7.31 6.06 -2.03
CA LEU A 95 7.02 7.49 -2.02
C LEU A 95 5.78 7.82 -2.87
N GLU A 96 5.67 7.23 -4.07
CA GLU A 96 4.50 7.37 -4.94
C GLU A 96 3.22 6.90 -4.22
N ALA A 97 3.27 5.75 -3.55
CA ALA A 97 2.15 5.21 -2.78
C ALA A 97 1.72 6.13 -1.62
N VAL A 98 2.67 6.73 -0.89
CA VAL A 98 2.35 7.70 0.18
C VAL A 98 1.69 8.95 -0.38
N GLU A 99 2.17 9.46 -1.52
CA GLU A 99 1.58 10.62 -2.17
C GLU A 99 0.16 10.34 -2.69
N ASP A 100 -0.04 9.20 -3.34
CA ASP A 100 -1.36 8.80 -3.83
C ASP A 100 -2.34 8.59 -2.68
N ARG A 101 -1.91 7.98 -1.56
CA ARG A 101 -2.71 7.88 -0.34
C ARG A 101 -3.17 9.26 0.15
N ASN A 102 -2.26 10.24 0.17
CA ASN A 102 -2.59 11.62 0.58
C ASN A 102 -3.55 12.31 -0.41
N ARG A 103 -3.52 11.95 -1.69
CA ARG A 103 -4.42 12.49 -2.71
C ARG A 103 -5.82 11.87 -2.63
N LEU A 104 -5.94 10.62 -2.18
CA LEU A 104 -7.24 9.96 -2.00
C LEU A 104 -8.11 10.62 -0.93
N SER A 105 -7.53 11.27 0.09
CA SER A 105 -8.34 12.06 1.04
C SER A 105 -8.92 13.35 0.45
N HIS A 106 -8.56 13.71 -0.78
CA HIS A 106 -9.00 14.93 -1.46
C HIS A 106 -9.73 14.65 -2.78
N ILE A 107 -10.37 13.48 -2.92
CA ILE A 107 -11.07 13.06 -4.15
C ILE A 107 -12.27 13.97 -4.42
N TYR A 108 -12.03 15.03 -5.18
CA TYR A 108 -13.07 15.75 -5.93
C TYR A 108 -12.86 15.63 -7.45
N ALA A 109 -11.77 14.99 -7.89
CA ALA A 109 -11.42 14.82 -9.30
C ALA A 109 -11.42 13.32 -9.69
N ALA A 110 -12.39 12.92 -10.52
CA ALA A 110 -12.53 11.55 -11.02
C ALA A 110 -11.27 11.08 -11.78
N GLU A 111 -10.58 11.98 -12.48
CA GLU A 111 -9.33 11.68 -13.18
C GLU A 111 -8.22 11.23 -12.22
N THR A 112 -8.03 11.95 -11.12
CA THR A 112 -7.05 11.59 -10.08
C THR A 112 -7.36 10.21 -9.52
N PHE A 113 -8.62 9.96 -9.16
CA PHE A 113 -9.07 8.68 -8.61
C PHE A 113 -8.78 7.52 -9.57
N ASN A 114 -9.19 7.65 -10.84
CA ASN A 114 -8.96 6.63 -11.86
C ASN A 114 -7.46 6.39 -12.11
N SER A 115 -6.64 7.44 -12.10
CA SER A 115 -5.19 7.31 -12.25
C SER A 115 -4.56 6.51 -11.11
N ILE A 116 -5.03 6.70 -9.87
CA ILE A 116 -4.55 5.97 -8.69
C ILE A 116 -4.99 4.51 -8.77
N LEU A 117 -6.25 4.27 -9.15
CA LEU A 117 -6.76 2.90 -9.33
C LEU A 117 -5.94 2.09 -10.35
N ALA A 118 -5.52 2.72 -11.44
CA ALA A 118 -4.68 2.09 -12.45
C ALA A 118 -3.27 1.71 -11.93
N ARG A 119 -2.78 2.38 -10.87
CA ARG A 119 -1.47 2.08 -10.25
C ARG A 119 -1.53 1.00 -9.19
N LEU A 120 -2.71 0.64 -8.68
CA LEU A 120 -2.84 -0.32 -7.57
C LEU A 120 -2.14 -1.67 -7.77
N PRO A 121 -2.14 -2.31 -8.96
CA PRO A 121 -1.40 -3.55 -9.17
C PRO A 121 0.11 -3.44 -8.86
N ARG A 122 0.73 -2.28 -9.14
CA ARG A 122 2.14 -2.00 -8.84
C ARG A 122 2.35 -1.91 -7.32
N TYR A 123 1.45 -1.21 -6.63
CA TYR A 123 1.47 -1.10 -5.17
C TYR A 123 1.22 -2.45 -4.47
N ALA A 124 0.37 -3.31 -5.05
CA ALA A 124 0.16 -4.66 -4.52
C ALA A 124 1.47 -5.47 -4.54
N GLY A 125 2.19 -5.47 -5.66
CA GLY A 125 3.49 -6.15 -5.76
C GLY A 125 4.53 -5.56 -4.81
N LEU A 126 4.55 -4.23 -4.64
CA LEU A 126 5.41 -3.56 -3.67
C LEU A 126 5.11 -4.01 -2.23
N PHE A 127 3.84 -3.96 -1.81
CA PHE A 127 3.45 -4.30 -0.44
C PHE A 127 3.72 -5.77 -0.11
N GLU A 128 3.57 -6.68 -1.07
CA GLU A 128 3.97 -8.09 -0.91
C GLU A 128 5.49 -8.23 -0.67
N ARG A 129 6.33 -7.48 -1.42
CA ARG A 129 7.79 -7.48 -1.22
C ARG A 129 8.17 -6.93 0.15
N VAL A 130 7.63 -5.78 0.54
CA VAL A 130 7.88 -5.18 1.86
C VAL A 130 7.42 -6.12 2.97
N SER A 131 6.21 -6.67 2.86
CA SER A 131 5.66 -7.64 3.82
C SER A 131 6.60 -8.84 4.02
N THR A 132 7.17 -9.34 2.92
CA THR A 132 8.16 -10.43 2.95
C THR A 132 9.48 -10.00 3.59
N GLN A 133 9.98 -8.80 3.27
CA GLN A 133 11.23 -8.28 3.82
C GLN A 133 11.17 -8.13 5.34
N LEU A 134 10.06 -7.58 5.86
CA LEU A 134 9.87 -7.40 7.30
C LEU A 134 9.89 -8.73 8.10
N ILE A 135 9.62 -9.88 7.46
CA ILE A 135 9.70 -11.21 8.08
C ILE A 135 11.15 -11.70 8.15
N LYS A 136 11.92 -11.51 7.07
CA LYS A 136 13.28 -12.05 6.94
C LYS A 136 14.21 -11.54 8.03
N ASP A 137 14.08 -10.27 8.37
CA ASP A 137 14.98 -9.55 9.26
C ASP A 137 14.46 -9.49 10.72
N SER A 138 13.29 -10.09 11.00
CA SER A 138 12.74 -10.24 12.36
C SER A 138 13.27 -11.48 13.11
N LYS A 139 14.39 -12.06 12.65
CA LYS A 139 15.03 -13.25 13.25
C LYS A 139 16.40 -12.91 13.82
#